data_AF-A0A968ET87-F1
#
_entry.id   AF-A0A968ET87-F1
#
_cell.length_a   1.000
_cell.length_b   1.000
_cell.length_c   1.000
_cell.angle_alpha   90.00
_cell.angle_beta   90.00
_cell.angle_gamma   90.00
#
_symmetry.space_group_name_H-M   'P 1'
#
loop_
_entity.id
_entity.type
_entity.pdbx_description
1 polymer ?
#
loop_
_entity_poly.entity_id
_entity_poly.type
_entity_poly.pdbx_seq_one_letter_code
_entity_poly.pdbx_strand_id
1 'polypeptide(L)'
;GSFYPGDLIELDAMVHRLLGAAAPPAIDIDLRVLIVPHAGLAYSGPVAATAYALVDGAAVRRVVLLGPSHFRGFAGLALSGQAGFATPL
;
A
#
# COMPACT_ATOMS: atom_id res chain seq x y z
N GLY A 1 -7.52 -11.65 8.34
CA GLY A 1 -8.28 -10.45 8.72
C GLY A 1 -9.43 -10.31 7.75
N SER A 2 -10.21 -9.22 7.84
CA SER A 2 -11.37 -9.00 6.95
C SER A 2 -10.99 -8.42 5.59
N PHE A 3 -9.97 -7.56 5.51
CA PHE A 3 -9.53 -6.90 4.26
C PHE A 3 -8.30 -7.58 3.61
N TYR A 4 -7.54 -8.34 4.38
CA TYR A 4 -6.36 -9.07 3.96
C TYR A 4 -6.15 -10.27 4.91
N PRO A 5 -5.37 -11.30 4.51
CA PRO A 5 -5.01 -12.41 5.37
C PRO A 5 -4.50 -11.97 6.75
N GLY A 6 -4.92 -12.66 7.80
CA GLY A 6 -4.54 -12.29 9.18
C GLY A 6 -3.25 -12.95 9.63
N ASP A 7 -2.91 -14.04 8.95
CA ASP A 7 -1.70 -14.81 9.16
C ASP A 7 -0.53 -14.20 8.38
N LEU A 8 0.65 -14.17 8.99
CA LEU A 8 1.87 -13.61 8.42
C LEU A 8 2.26 -14.34 7.13
N ILE A 9 2.27 -15.67 7.16
CA ILE A 9 2.76 -16.50 6.05
C ILE A 9 1.82 -16.38 4.86
N GLU A 10 0.51 -16.43 5.10
CA GLU A 10 -0.49 -16.24 4.05
C GLU A 10 -0.42 -14.83 3.44
N LEU A 11 -0.27 -13.80 4.27
CA LEU A 11 -0.16 -12.42 3.80
C LEU A 11 1.12 -12.22 2.96
N ASP A 12 2.25 -12.73 3.44
CA ASP A 12 3.54 -12.61 2.76
C ASP A 12 3.50 -13.27 1.39
N ALA A 13 3.01 -14.52 1.32
CA ALA A 13 2.86 -15.25 0.07
C ALA A 13 1.91 -14.53 -0.91
N MET A 14 0.82 -13.96 -0.39
CA MET A 14 -0.14 -13.20 -1.19
C MET A 14 0.49 -11.92 -1.76
N VAL A 15 1.24 -11.15 -0.97
CA VAL A 15 1.91 -9.92 -1.41
C VAL A 15 2.97 -10.24 -2.48
N HIS A 16 3.82 -11.23 -2.25
CA HIS A 16 4.83 -11.66 -3.22
C HIS A 16 4.20 -12.12 -4.54
N ARG A 17 3.11 -12.90 -4.48
CA ARG A 17 2.38 -13.31 -5.69
C ARG A 17 1.80 -12.12 -6.45
N LEU A 18 1.24 -11.13 -5.75
CA LEU A 18 0.67 -9.94 -6.38
C LEU A 18 1.76 -9.08 -7.04
N LEU A 19 2.88 -8.86 -6.37
CA LEU A 19 4.02 -8.11 -6.91
C LEU A 19 4.67 -8.85 -8.09
N GLY A 20 4.86 -10.18 -7.99
CA GLY A 20 5.44 -10.99 -9.07
C GLY A 20 4.55 -11.08 -10.32
N ALA A 21 3.25 -10.85 -10.20
CA ALA A 21 2.31 -10.80 -11.31
C ALA A 21 2.07 -9.37 -11.85
N ALA A 22 2.66 -8.35 -11.20
CA ALA A 22 2.47 -6.96 -11.60
C ALA A 22 3.17 -6.66 -12.93
N ALA A 23 2.52 -5.85 -13.76
CA ALA A 23 3.07 -5.36 -15.02
C ALA A 23 3.07 -3.82 -15.01
N PRO A 24 3.98 -3.19 -14.26
CA PRO A 24 4.06 -1.73 -14.20
C PRO A 24 4.40 -1.15 -15.58
N PRO A 25 3.84 0.03 -15.95
CA PRO A 25 4.26 0.72 -17.15
C PRO A 25 5.70 1.21 -17.03
N ALA A 26 6.40 1.32 -18.15
CA ALA A 26 7.65 2.06 -18.20
C ALA A 26 7.34 3.54 -17.96
N ILE A 27 8.03 4.15 -16.99
CA ILE A 27 7.92 5.58 -16.67
C ILE A 27 9.30 6.21 -16.74
N ASP A 28 9.36 7.43 -17.28
CA ASP A 28 10.57 8.26 -17.30
C ASP A 28 10.32 9.52 -16.49
N ILE A 29 10.01 9.31 -15.20
CA ILE A 29 9.76 10.39 -14.24
C ILE A 29 10.45 10.08 -12.92
N ASP A 30 10.80 11.14 -12.20
CA ASP A 30 11.16 11.04 -10.79
C ASP A 30 9.88 10.80 -9.96
N LEU A 31 9.61 9.52 -9.67
CA LEU A 31 8.37 9.10 -9.01
C LEU A 31 8.36 9.53 -7.53
N ARG A 32 7.50 10.51 -7.21
CA ARG A 32 7.35 11.04 -5.84
C ARG A 32 6.04 10.66 -5.15
N VAL A 33 5.02 10.31 -5.92
CA VAL A 33 3.66 10.03 -5.40
C VAL A 33 3.08 8.81 -6.12
N LEU A 34 2.49 7.91 -5.35
CA LEU A 34 1.67 6.81 -5.83
C LEU A 34 0.24 6.98 -5.32
N ILE A 35 -0.74 6.71 -6.17
CA ILE A 35 -2.15 6.64 -5.80
C ILE A 35 -2.56 5.17 -5.96
N VAL A 36 -3.04 4.58 -4.86
CA VAL A 36 -3.43 3.16 -4.83
C VAL A 36 -4.82 2.99 -4.23
N PRO A 37 -5.59 1.98 -4.70
CA PRO A 37 -6.85 1.61 -4.06
C PRO A 37 -6.61 0.98 -2.68
N HIS A 38 -7.59 1.13 -1.77
CA HIS A 38 -7.50 0.62 -0.38
C HIS A 38 -8.65 -0.36 -0.03
N ALA A 39 -9.29 -0.97 -1.03
CA ALA A 39 -10.21 -2.08 -0.78
C ALA A 39 -9.46 -3.33 -0.28
N GLY A 40 -10.20 -4.41 0.02
CA GLY A 40 -9.57 -5.67 0.39
C GLY A 40 -8.66 -6.19 -0.72
N LEU A 41 -7.52 -6.81 -0.37
CA LEU A 41 -6.48 -7.19 -1.32
C LEU A 41 -6.95 -8.21 -2.37
N ALA A 42 -8.00 -8.99 -2.07
CA ALA A 42 -8.63 -9.87 -3.06
C ALA A 42 -9.23 -9.10 -4.26
N TYR A 43 -9.63 -7.85 -4.06
CA TYR A 43 -10.26 -7.01 -5.08
C TYR A 43 -9.28 -5.99 -5.66
N SER A 44 -8.54 -5.29 -4.80
CA SER A 44 -7.68 -4.16 -5.21
C SER A 44 -6.20 -4.50 -5.26
N GLY A 45 -5.78 -5.66 -4.76
CA GLY A 45 -4.39 -6.08 -4.69
C GLY A 45 -3.66 -6.03 -6.04
N PRO A 46 -4.21 -6.59 -7.13
CA PRO A 46 -3.53 -6.57 -8.43
C PRO A 46 -3.26 -5.15 -8.96
N VAL A 47 -4.21 -4.23 -8.76
CA VAL A 47 -4.07 -2.83 -9.16
C VAL A 47 -3.04 -2.11 -8.29
N ALA A 48 -3.11 -2.29 -6.97
CA ALA A 48 -2.14 -1.69 -6.05
C ALA A 48 -0.71 -2.22 -6.31
N ALA A 49 -0.55 -3.51 -6.59
CA ALA A 49 0.75 -4.12 -6.88
C ALA A 49 1.40 -3.53 -8.15
N THR A 50 0.62 -3.21 -9.17
CA THR A 50 1.10 -2.53 -10.38
C THR A 50 1.74 -1.18 -10.06
N ALA A 51 1.18 -0.44 -9.10
CA ALA A 51 1.75 0.83 -8.66
C ALA A 51 2.98 0.63 -7.76
N TYR A 52 2.93 -0.30 -6.80
CA TYR A 52 4.06 -0.57 -5.90
C TYR A 52 5.29 -1.13 -6.62
N ALA A 53 5.10 -1.89 -7.71
CA ALA A 53 6.22 -2.38 -8.52
C ALA A 53 7.07 -1.25 -9.15
N LEU A 54 6.51 -0.05 -9.32
CA LEU A 54 7.26 1.13 -9.81
C LEU A 54 8.29 1.66 -8.82
N VAL A 55 8.18 1.30 -7.53
CA VAL A 55 9.12 1.71 -6.48
C VAL A 55 9.94 0.53 -5.97
N ASP A 56 9.87 -0.64 -6.61
CA ASP A 56 10.74 -1.76 -6.30
C ASP A 56 12.19 -1.39 -6.60
N GLY A 57 13.09 -1.64 -5.64
CA GLY A 57 14.50 -1.20 -5.70
C GLY A 57 14.73 0.31 -5.56
N ALA A 58 13.68 1.14 -5.42
CA ALA A 58 13.85 2.57 -5.21
C ALA A 58 14.42 2.87 -3.82
N ALA A 59 15.32 3.85 -3.72
CA ALA A 59 15.94 4.27 -2.47
C ALA A 59 15.00 5.15 -1.61
N VAL A 60 13.83 4.63 -1.24
CA VAL A 60 12.81 5.34 -0.45
C VAL A 60 13.06 5.12 1.05
N ARG A 61 13.42 6.19 1.76
CA ARG A 61 13.65 6.16 3.22
C ARG A 61 12.46 6.65 4.06
N ARG A 62 11.51 7.33 3.43
CA ARG A 62 10.35 7.93 4.10
C ARG A 62 9.13 7.88 3.19
N VAL A 63 8.06 7.29 3.71
CA VAL A 63 6.74 7.26 3.07
C VAL A 63 5.79 8.11 3.90
N VAL A 64 5.05 8.99 3.23
CA VAL A 64 3.92 9.70 3.82
C VAL A 64 2.65 9.03 3.29
N LEU A 65 1.92 8.35 4.16
CA LEU A 65 0.66 7.69 3.80
C LEU A 65 -0.52 8.63 4.10
N LEU A 66 -1.28 8.97 3.06
CA LEU A 66 -2.47 9.82 3.16
C LEU A 66 -3.69 8.99 2.76
N GLY A 67 -4.72 9.02 3.61
CA GLY A 67 -5.98 8.31 3.37
C GLY A 67 -7.18 9.10 3.88
N PRO A 68 -8.35 8.92 3.26
CA PRO A 68 -9.58 9.59 3.72
C PRO A 68 -10.11 8.95 5.01
N SER A 69 -10.78 9.76 5.82
CA SER A 69 -11.58 9.26 6.95
C SER A 69 -12.96 8.84 6.45
N HIS A 70 -13.29 7.55 6.61
CA HIS A 70 -14.61 7.01 6.27
C HIS A 70 -15.62 7.09 7.43
N PHE A 71 -15.18 7.47 8.64
CA PHE A 71 -15.99 7.42 9.85
C PHE A 71 -16.36 8.79 10.42
N ARG A 72 -15.51 9.80 10.18
CA ARG A 72 -15.67 11.15 10.75
C ARG A 72 -15.23 12.20 9.74
N GLY A 73 -16.06 13.21 9.53
CA GLY A 73 -15.67 14.43 8.84
C GLY A 73 -14.89 15.36 9.76
N PHE A 74 -13.84 15.99 9.25
CA PHE A 74 -13.08 17.03 9.93
C PHE A 74 -12.40 17.94 8.90
N ALA A 75 -12.00 19.13 9.32
CA ALA A 75 -11.19 20.04 8.53
C ALA A 75 -9.70 19.84 8.84
N GLY A 76 -8.85 19.89 7.81
CA GLY A 76 -7.39 19.75 7.96
C GLY A 76 -6.91 18.30 7.92
N LEU A 77 -5.82 18.03 8.64
CA LEU A 77 -5.16 16.71 8.70
C LEU A 77 -5.16 16.18 10.13
N ALA A 78 -5.29 14.86 10.27
CA ALA A 78 -5.09 14.16 11.53
C ALA A 78 -3.81 13.32 11.44
N LEU A 79 -3.00 13.36 12.50
CA LEU A 79 -1.78 12.56 12.63
C LEU A 79 -1.94 11.56 13.77
N SER A 80 -1.35 10.38 13.61
CA SER A 80 -1.28 9.41 14.69
C SER A 80 -0.34 9.92 15.78
N GLY A 81 -0.76 9.82 17.04
CA GLY A 81 0.12 10.05 18.20
C GLY A 81 0.96 8.82 18.57
N GLN A 82 0.89 7.74 17.79
CA GLN A 82 1.61 6.49 18.05
C GLN A 82 3.01 6.51 17.44
N ALA A 83 3.94 5.78 18.06
CA ALA A 83 5.31 5.65 17.57
C ALA A 83 5.45 4.77 16.32
N GLY A 84 4.45 3.92 16.04
CA GLY A 84 4.47 3.01 14.89
C GLY A 84 3.09 2.41 14.61
N PHE A 85 3.00 1.72 13.47
CA PHE A 85 1.83 0.98 13.02
C PHE A 85 2.23 -0.49 12.91
N ALA A 86 1.50 -1.37 13.60
CA ALA A 86 1.76 -2.80 13.52
C ALA A 86 1.26 -3.37 12.18
N THR A 87 2.07 -4.23 11.59
CA THR A 87 1.74 -5.03 10.42
C THR A 87 1.91 -6.51 10.76
N PRO A 88 1.18 -7.43 10.10
CA PRO A 88 1.49 -8.84 10.24
C PRO A 88 2.82 -9.24 9.59
N LEU A 89 3.39 -8.39 8.71
CA LEU A 89 4.72 -8.52 8.11
C LEU A 89 5.77 -7.71 8.89
#